data_AF-A0A6L4YEJ4-F1
#
_entry.id   AF-A0A6L4YEJ4-F1
#
_cell.length_a   1.000
_cell.length_b   1.000
_cell.length_c   1.000
_cell.angle_alpha   90.00
_cell.angle_beta   90.00
_cell.angle_gamma   90.00
#
_symmetry.space_group_name_H-M   'P 1'
#
loop_
_entity.id
_entity.type
_entity.pdbx_description
1 polymer ?
#
loop_
_entity_poly.entity_id
_entity_poly.type
_entity_poly.pdbx_seq_one_letter_code
_entity_poly.pdbx_strand_id
1 'polypeptide(L)'
;MLKEDLEVRDYLKKKLAHASVGRVVIERPAKNARVTVYSARPGVVIGKKGEDIEHLKAELQRKMGVPVHVNIEEIRKPEIDAQLIADSIAQQLEKRIMFRRAMKRAMQNAMRLGAQGIKIMSSGRLNGAEIARREWYREGRVPLHTLRADIDYGTSEAKTTYGVIGIKVWVFKGEILSRSEALLAPPEPAVDDQRKPRRSPGKPRTEGEGETKPGARRAPAKRTEEVKPEVAAAAPKAPAKRVRKAPAKVEGVDSAAKEGKE
;
A
#
# COMPACT_ATOMS: atom_id res chain seq x y z
N MET A 1 7.79 21.39 29.51
CA MET A 1 8.37 20.44 28.54
C MET A 1 7.33 19.48 27.98
N LEU A 2 6.86 18.45 28.74
CA LEU A 2 5.93 17.43 28.20
C LEU A 2 4.66 18.01 27.56
N LYS A 3 4.08 19.07 28.14
CA LYS A 3 2.90 19.77 27.59
C LYS A 3 3.18 20.35 26.19
N GLU A 4 4.32 21.00 25.97
CA GLU A 4 4.70 21.51 24.65
C GLU A 4 4.87 20.37 23.64
N ASP A 5 5.49 19.25 24.04
CA ASP A 5 5.74 18.12 23.13
C ASP A 5 4.43 17.43 22.71
N LEU A 6 3.42 17.38 23.59
CA LEU A 6 2.07 16.93 23.25
C LEU A 6 1.37 17.94 22.32
N GLU A 7 1.39 19.23 22.65
CA GLU A 7 0.81 20.28 21.80
C GLU A 7 1.45 20.33 20.40
N VAL A 8 2.77 20.10 20.30
CA VAL A 8 3.49 20.00 19.02
C VAL A 8 3.11 18.73 18.25
N ARG A 9 3.01 17.56 18.91
CA ARG A 9 2.59 16.32 18.26
C ARG A 9 1.18 16.44 17.69
N ASP A 10 0.26 17.02 18.44
CA ASP A 10 -1.12 17.27 18.00
C ASP A 10 -1.19 18.32 16.89
N TYR A 11 -0.37 19.38 16.97
CA TYR A 11 -0.27 20.39 15.92
C TYR A 11 0.26 19.80 14.60
N LEU A 12 1.32 19.01 14.66
CA LEU A 12 1.90 18.32 13.51
C LEU A 12 0.93 17.32 12.89
N LYS A 13 0.24 16.50 13.70
CA LYS A 13 -0.80 15.58 13.21
C LYS A 13 -1.94 16.31 12.49
N LYS A 14 -2.36 17.48 12.99
CA LYS A 14 -3.42 18.30 12.38
C LYS A 14 -2.95 18.97 11.08
N LYS A 15 -1.79 19.64 11.07
CA LYS A 15 -1.28 20.36 9.88
C LYS A 15 -0.81 19.42 8.77
N LEU A 16 -0.20 18.28 9.11
CA LEU A 16 0.36 17.33 8.14
C LEU A 16 -0.57 16.16 7.78
N ALA A 17 -1.89 16.28 8.04
CA ALA A 17 -2.87 15.24 7.75
C ALA A 17 -2.84 14.75 6.28
N HIS A 18 -2.57 15.65 5.33
CA HIS A 18 -2.45 15.33 3.90
C HIS A 18 -1.17 14.56 3.53
N ALA A 19 -0.11 14.70 4.34
CA ALA A 19 1.20 14.12 4.10
C ALA A 19 1.35 12.67 4.60
N SER A 20 0.37 12.15 5.34
CA SER A 20 0.40 10.78 5.89
C SER A 20 1.64 10.53 6.77
N VAL A 21 1.64 11.13 7.97
CA VAL A 21 2.68 11.00 8.99
C VAL A 21 2.39 9.79 9.89
N GLY A 22 3.32 8.82 9.94
CA GLY A 22 3.16 7.63 10.79
C GLY A 22 3.60 7.89 12.24
N ARG A 23 4.82 8.42 12.42
CA ARG A 23 5.39 8.72 13.75
C ARG A 23 6.16 10.04 13.75
N VAL A 24 6.20 10.70 14.92
CA VAL A 24 6.96 11.92 15.15
C VAL A 24 7.87 11.70 16.36
N VAL A 25 9.18 11.80 16.15
CA VAL A 25 10.20 11.74 17.20
C VAL A 25 10.63 13.17 17.52
N ILE A 26 10.69 13.50 18.81
CA ILE A 26 11.14 14.79 19.31
C ILE A 26 12.30 14.53 20.25
N GLU A 27 13.47 15.05 19.91
CA GLU A 27 14.69 15.02 20.71
C GLU A 27 15.01 16.45 21.14
N ARG A 28 15.47 16.66 22.37
CA ARG A 28 15.79 18.01 22.88
C ARG A 28 17.23 18.12 23.41
N PRO A 29 18.25 18.01 22.53
CA PRO A 29 19.65 18.15 22.94
C PRO A 29 19.96 19.60 23.35
N ALA A 30 20.38 19.78 24.61
CA ALA A 30 21.00 21.01 25.14
C ALA A 30 20.39 22.34 24.64
N LYS A 31 19.16 22.64 25.09
CA LYS A 31 18.36 23.84 24.73
C LYS A 31 17.92 23.95 23.28
N ASN A 32 18.31 23.06 22.38
CA ASN A 32 17.75 22.95 21.02
C ASN A 32 16.69 21.85 20.96
N ALA A 33 15.84 21.87 19.92
CA ALA A 33 14.94 20.78 19.60
C ALA A 33 15.20 20.23 18.18
N ARG A 34 15.18 18.91 18.03
CA ARG A 34 15.19 18.20 16.76
C ARG A 34 13.89 17.41 16.64
N VAL A 35 13.13 17.67 15.57
CA VAL A 35 11.85 17.02 15.30
C VAL A 35 12.01 16.18 14.03
N THR A 36 12.10 14.87 14.17
CA THR A 36 12.13 13.93 13.04
C THR A 36 10.71 13.45 12.75
N VAL A 37 10.16 13.88 11.61
CA VAL A 37 8.84 13.51 11.10
C VAL A 37 9.00 12.35 10.13
N TYR A 38 8.37 11.21 10.44
CA TYR A 38 8.33 10.07 9.54
C TYR A 38 7.06 10.11 8.68
N SER A 39 7.24 10.26 7.37
CA SER A 39 6.15 10.49 6.41
C SER A 39 6.19 9.48 5.26
N ALA A 40 5.01 9.07 4.79
CA ALA A 40 4.86 8.32 3.54
C ALA A 40 4.93 9.18 2.28
N ARG A 41 4.94 10.52 2.42
CA ARG A 41 4.96 11.49 1.32
C ARG A 41 5.86 12.70 1.70
N PRO A 42 7.18 12.52 1.79
CA PRO A 42 8.09 13.60 2.21
C PRO A 42 7.96 14.87 1.35
N GLY A 43 7.73 14.74 0.03
CA GLY A 43 7.52 15.88 -0.86
C GLY A 43 6.28 16.74 -0.53
N VAL A 44 5.28 16.19 0.16
CA VAL A 44 4.11 16.96 0.64
C VAL A 44 4.41 17.71 1.95
N VAL A 45 5.44 17.30 2.70
CA VAL A 45 5.92 18.00 3.91
C VAL A 45 6.89 19.13 3.56
N ILE A 46 7.68 18.95 2.49
CA ILE A 46 8.64 19.95 1.99
C ILE A 46 7.93 21.08 1.23
N GLY A 47 6.82 20.77 0.55
CA GLY A 47 6.04 21.75 -0.21
C GLY A 47 6.68 22.15 -1.54
N LYS A 48 6.16 23.22 -2.14
CA LYS A 48 6.76 23.80 -3.35
C LYS A 48 8.00 24.59 -2.96
N LYS A 49 9.16 24.26 -3.55
CA LYS A 49 10.47 24.91 -3.31
C LYS A 49 11.00 24.93 -1.86
N GLY A 50 10.31 24.32 -0.88
CA GLY A 50 10.70 24.36 0.54
C GLY A 50 9.88 25.32 1.42
N GLU A 51 8.88 26.02 0.87
CA GLU A 51 8.08 27.02 1.59
C GLU A 51 7.40 26.44 2.86
N ASP A 52 6.78 25.26 2.75
CA ASP A 52 6.04 24.63 3.85
C ASP A 52 6.95 24.24 5.03
N ILE A 53 8.20 23.80 4.78
CA ILE A 53 9.14 23.43 5.86
C ILE A 53 9.72 24.66 6.57
N GLU A 54 9.94 25.78 5.88
CA GLU A 54 10.34 27.04 6.53
C GLU A 54 9.22 27.61 7.39
N HIS A 55 7.98 27.61 6.89
CA HIS A 55 6.80 28.02 7.65
C HIS A 55 6.61 27.13 8.89
N LEU A 56 6.74 25.80 8.74
CA LEU A 56 6.64 24.85 9.84
C LEU A 56 7.74 25.06 10.90
N LYS A 57 8.98 25.33 10.48
CA LYS A 57 10.09 25.64 11.38
C LYS A 57 9.80 26.89 12.22
N ALA A 58 9.29 27.95 11.60
CA ALA A 58 8.94 29.20 12.28
C ALA A 58 7.79 29.01 13.29
N GLU A 59 6.75 28.26 12.94
CA GLU A 59 5.63 27.92 13.84
C GLU A 59 6.08 27.07 15.04
N LEU A 60 6.91 26.05 14.81
CA LEU A 60 7.45 25.19 15.86
C LEU A 60 8.36 25.97 16.81
N GLN A 61 9.21 26.87 16.29
CA GLN A 61 10.05 27.74 17.11
C GLN A 61 9.22 28.70 17.98
N ARG A 62 8.14 29.30 17.43
CA ARG A 62 7.18 30.11 18.19
C ARG A 62 6.47 29.30 19.30
N LYS A 63 6.18 28.02 19.06
CA LYS A 63 5.52 27.13 20.04
C LYS A 63 6.44 26.58 21.12
N MET A 64 7.69 26.24 20.78
CA MET A 64 8.63 25.62 21.72
C MET A 64 9.50 26.62 22.48
N GLY A 65 9.62 27.88 22.01
CA GLY A 65 10.50 28.89 22.61
C GLY A 65 12.01 28.62 22.45
N VAL A 66 12.39 27.61 21.65
CA VAL A 66 13.77 27.17 21.40
C VAL A 66 14.04 26.99 19.91
N PRO A 67 15.30 27.04 19.44
CA PRO A 67 15.62 26.75 18.04
C PRO A 67 15.24 25.32 17.66
N VAL A 68 14.42 25.19 16.61
CA VAL A 68 13.92 23.89 16.12
C VAL A 68 14.59 23.52 14.79
N HIS A 69 15.07 22.29 14.72
CA HIS A 69 15.55 21.64 13.50
C HIS A 69 14.55 20.56 13.08
N VAL A 70 13.96 20.71 11.90
CA VAL A 70 13.01 19.73 11.34
C VAL A 70 13.77 18.78 10.42
N ASN A 71 13.63 17.49 10.66
CA ASN A 71 14.16 16.40 9.85
C ASN A 71 12.99 15.59 9.30
N ILE A 72 13.08 15.14 8.04
CA ILE A 72 11.99 14.43 7.36
C ILE A 72 12.53 13.10 6.86
N GLU A 73 12.02 12.00 7.40
CA GLU A 73 12.45 10.64 7.04
C GLU A 73 11.31 9.89 6.34
N GLU A 74 11.65 9.18 5.26
CA GLU A 74 10.67 8.48 4.41
C GLU A 74 10.31 7.09 4.94
N ILE A 75 9.01 6.83 5.08
CA ILE A 75 8.48 5.49 5.38
C ILE A 75 8.41 4.68 4.07
N ARG A 76 9.51 3.98 3.75
CA ARG A 76 9.67 3.17 2.51
C ARG A 76 8.57 2.14 2.23
N LYS A 77 7.83 1.69 3.23
CA LYS A 77 6.71 0.72 3.11
C LYS A 77 5.51 1.16 3.97
N PRO A 78 4.66 2.08 3.49
CA PRO A 78 3.59 2.66 4.30
C PRO A 78 2.47 1.66 4.67
N GLU A 79 2.21 0.66 3.81
CA GLU A 79 1.22 -0.40 4.06
C GLU A 79 1.68 -1.44 5.12
N ILE A 80 2.79 -1.19 5.82
CA ILE A 80 3.30 -2.00 6.95
C ILE A 80 3.32 -1.17 8.26
N ASP A 81 3.17 0.15 8.18
CA ASP A 81 3.07 1.03 9.35
C ASP A 81 1.64 1.01 9.89
N ALA A 82 1.46 0.62 11.16
CA ALA A 82 0.14 0.37 11.73
C ALA A 82 -0.70 1.65 11.82
N GLN A 83 -0.08 2.82 12.02
CA GLN A 83 -0.78 4.10 12.09
C GLN A 83 -1.27 4.52 10.70
N LEU A 84 -0.42 4.43 9.68
CA LEU A 84 -0.79 4.76 8.31
C LEU A 84 -1.91 3.87 7.76
N ILE A 85 -1.92 2.57 8.12
CA ILE A 85 -3.02 1.66 7.78
C ILE A 85 -4.32 2.11 8.48
N ALA A 86 -4.26 2.47 9.77
CA ALA A 86 -5.43 2.92 10.52
C ALA A 86 -6.02 4.21 9.91
N ASP A 87 -5.19 5.20 9.59
CA ASP A 87 -5.61 6.47 8.98
C ASP A 87 -6.13 6.29 7.54
N SER A 88 -5.52 5.38 6.77
CA SER A 88 -5.99 4.98 5.43
C SER A 88 -7.38 4.35 5.48
N ILE A 89 -7.68 3.54 6.50
CA ILE A 89 -9.02 2.97 6.72
C ILE A 89 -9.99 4.06 7.20
N ALA A 90 -9.57 4.97 8.08
CA ALA A 90 -10.42 6.05 8.58
C ALA A 90 -10.93 6.94 7.44
N GLN A 91 -10.03 7.40 6.56
CA GLN A 91 -10.38 8.18 5.36
C GLN A 91 -11.29 7.42 4.39
N GLN A 92 -11.25 6.08 4.37
CA GLN A 92 -12.17 5.26 3.56
C GLN A 92 -13.57 5.17 4.19
N LEU A 93 -13.67 5.08 5.53
CA LEU A 93 -14.96 5.09 6.23
C LEU A 93 -15.66 6.45 6.14
N GLU A 94 -14.91 7.55 6.22
CA GLU A 94 -15.43 8.91 6.04
C GLU A 94 -15.96 9.13 4.61
N LYS A 95 -15.29 8.55 3.61
CA LYS A 95 -15.74 8.47 2.21
C LYS A 95 -16.86 7.42 1.99
N ARG A 96 -17.51 6.96 3.07
CA ARG A 96 -18.64 6.00 3.08
C ARG A 96 -18.35 4.65 2.39
N ILE A 97 -17.09 4.25 2.27
CA ILE A 97 -16.73 2.93 1.73
C ILE A 97 -17.10 1.85 2.76
N MET A 98 -17.76 0.78 2.31
CA MET A 98 -18.18 -0.32 3.18
C MET A 98 -16.98 -0.86 3.98
N PHE A 99 -17.08 -0.80 5.31
CA PHE A 99 -15.97 -1.08 6.23
C PHE A 99 -15.29 -2.45 6.01
N ARG A 100 -16.06 -3.51 5.70
CA ARG A 100 -15.53 -4.84 5.35
C ARG A 100 -14.62 -4.82 4.11
N ARG A 101 -14.93 -3.99 3.11
CA ARG A 101 -14.11 -3.80 1.90
C ARG A 101 -12.81 -3.05 2.22
N ALA A 102 -12.88 -2.00 3.02
CA ALA A 102 -11.71 -1.23 3.45
C ALA A 102 -10.72 -2.09 4.24
N MET A 103 -11.20 -2.84 5.25
CA MET A 103 -10.37 -3.75 6.05
C MET A 103 -9.77 -4.88 5.20
N LYS A 104 -10.56 -5.58 4.38
CA LYS A 104 -10.03 -6.70 3.57
C LYS A 104 -8.97 -6.22 2.57
N ARG A 105 -9.16 -5.06 1.95
CA ARG A 105 -8.15 -4.44 1.07
C ARG A 105 -6.85 -4.11 1.82
N ALA A 106 -6.96 -3.53 3.02
CA ALA A 106 -5.81 -3.16 3.83
C ALA A 106 -4.99 -4.39 4.28
N MET A 107 -5.65 -5.46 4.73
CA MET A 107 -4.97 -6.71 5.11
C MET A 107 -4.25 -7.34 3.93
N GLN A 108 -4.92 -7.44 2.77
CA GLN A 108 -4.31 -7.99 1.55
C GLN A 108 -3.13 -7.16 1.05
N ASN A 109 -3.15 -5.82 1.19
CA ASN A 109 -2.00 -4.97 0.89
C ASN A 109 -0.81 -5.22 1.83
N ALA A 110 -1.05 -5.25 3.14
CA ALA A 110 -0.01 -5.46 4.14
C ALA A 110 0.66 -6.84 4.00
N MET A 111 -0.15 -7.90 3.84
CA MET A 111 0.33 -9.26 3.63
C MET A 111 1.16 -9.37 2.36
N ARG A 112 0.69 -8.78 1.24
CA ARG A 112 1.41 -8.75 -0.06
C ARG A 112 2.77 -8.04 -0.01
N LEU A 113 2.97 -7.12 0.94
CA LEU A 113 4.23 -6.36 1.08
C LEU A 113 5.21 -6.95 2.11
N GLY A 114 4.83 -8.05 2.76
CA GLY A 114 5.68 -8.86 3.64
C GLY A 114 5.39 -8.74 5.14
N ALA A 115 4.22 -8.26 5.55
CA ALA A 115 3.79 -8.42 6.95
C ALA A 115 3.57 -9.91 7.27
N GLN A 116 4.07 -10.40 8.41
CA GLN A 116 3.91 -11.81 8.82
C GLN A 116 2.52 -12.09 9.42
N GLY A 117 1.83 -11.03 9.82
CA GLY A 117 0.39 -11.05 10.08
C GLY A 117 -0.13 -9.67 10.43
N ILE A 118 -1.45 -9.53 10.33
CA ILE A 118 -2.17 -8.30 10.61
C ILE A 118 -3.50 -8.61 11.30
N LYS A 119 -3.87 -7.78 12.26
CA LYS A 119 -5.17 -7.80 12.93
C LYS A 119 -5.76 -6.39 12.84
N ILE A 120 -7.00 -6.30 12.36
CA ILE A 120 -7.73 -5.04 12.26
C ILE A 120 -9.03 -5.17 13.04
N MET A 121 -9.34 -4.17 13.85
CA MET A 121 -10.57 -4.08 14.64
C MET A 121 -11.22 -2.73 14.41
N SER A 122 -12.51 -2.76 14.05
CA SER A 122 -13.35 -1.57 13.92
C SER A 122 -14.47 -1.62 14.95
N SER A 123 -14.64 -0.55 15.72
CA SER A 123 -15.64 -0.44 16.78
C SER A 123 -16.43 0.86 16.66
N GLY A 124 -17.76 0.76 16.59
CA GLY A 124 -18.67 1.91 16.48
C GLY A 124 -19.95 1.56 15.73
N ARG A 125 -20.64 2.56 15.21
CA ARG A 125 -21.87 2.42 14.40
C ARG A 125 -21.54 2.01 12.96
N LEU A 126 -21.02 0.79 12.81
CA LEU A 126 -20.50 0.25 11.55
C LEU A 126 -21.61 0.27 10.48
N ASN A 127 -21.31 0.87 9.32
CA ASN A 127 -22.24 1.03 8.21
C ASN A 127 -23.54 1.79 8.57
N GLY A 128 -23.51 2.68 9.57
CA GLY A 128 -24.66 3.48 9.98
C GLY A 128 -25.67 2.76 10.88
N ALA A 129 -25.36 1.53 11.33
CA ALA A 129 -26.19 0.79 12.29
C ALA A 129 -26.50 1.63 13.55
N GLU A 130 -27.70 1.46 14.11
CA GLU A 130 -28.10 2.14 15.35
C GLU A 130 -27.27 1.66 16.54
N ILE A 131 -27.26 0.35 16.80
CA ILE A 131 -26.45 -0.29 17.82
C ILE A 131 -24.99 -0.37 17.36
N ALA A 132 -24.08 0.18 18.17
CA ALA A 132 -22.65 0.09 17.93
C ALA A 132 -22.13 -1.35 18.16
N ARG A 133 -21.22 -1.81 17.29
CA ARG A 133 -20.61 -3.15 17.41
C ARG A 133 -19.10 -3.13 17.15
N ARG A 134 -18.42 -4.19 17.55
CA ARG A 134 -16.98 -4.41 17.37
C ARG A 134 -16.74 -5.60 16.45
N GLU A 135 -16.33 -5.33 15.22
CA GLU A 135 -16.01 -6.34 14.20
C GLU A 135 -14.48 -6.38 14.03
N TRP A 136 -13.90 -7.56 13.92
CA TRP A 136 -12.44 -7.72 13.79
C TRP A 136 -12.09 -8.82 12.81
N TYR A 137 -10.98 -8.64 12.12
CA TYR A 137 -10.41 -9.57 11.17
C TYR A 137 -8.92 -9.78 11.49
N ARG A 138 -8.40 -10.97 11.19
CA ARG A 138 -6.98 -11.33 11.38
C ARG A 138 -6.52 -12.22 10.23
N GLU A 139 -5.33 -11.94 9.72
CA GLU A 139 -4.66 -12.68 8.65
C GLU A 139 -3.20 -12.90 9.09
N GLY A 140 -2.62 -14.08 8.81
CA GLY A 140 -1.28 -14.44 9.30
C GLY A 140 -1.16 -14.58 10.84
N ARG A 141 0.08 -14.50 11.34
CA ARG A 141 0.43 -14.69 12.77
C ARG A 141 0.47 -13.35 13.50
N VAL A 142 -0.17 -13.24 14.67
CA VAL A 142 -0.10 -12.03 15.52
C VAL A 142 0.01 -12.45 17.00
N PRO A 143 1.23 -12.67 17.52
CA PRO A 143 1.46 -13.30 18.82
C PRO A 143 1.50 -12.27 19.97
N LEU A 144 0.33 -11.79 20.41
CA LEU A 144 0.19 -10.70 21.39
C LEU A 144 0.78 -10.95 22.79
N HIS A 145 1.21 -12.19 23.10
CA HIS A 145 1.85 -12.55 24.38
C HIS A 145 3.39 -12.61 24.30
N THR A 146 3.97 -12.53 23.10
CA THR A 146 5.41 -12.72 22.88
C THR A 146 6.13 -11.36 22.87
N LEU A 147 6.79 -11.00 23.96
CA LEU A 147 7.51 -9.71 24.08
C LEU A 147 8.68 -9.54 23.07
N ARG A 148 9.15 -10.64 22.46
CA ARG A 148 10.14 -10.64 21.36
C ARG A 148 9.54 -10.36 19.97
N ALA A 149 8.22 -10.21 19.85
CA ALA A 149 7.56 -9.92 18.59
C ALA A 149 7.57 -8.41 18.29
N ASP A 150 8.07 -8.01 17.11
CA ASP A 150 7.88 -6.66 16.58
C ASP A 150 6.44 -6.52 16.09
N ILE A 151 5.59 -6.01 16.99
CA ILE A 151 4.18 -5.72 16.77
C ILE A 151 3.97 -4.21 16.84
N ASP A 152 3.74 -3.63 15.68
CA ASP A 152 3.37 -2.23 15.54
C ASP A 152 1.86 -2.05 15.78
N TYR A 153 1.49 -0.95 16.44
CA TYR A 153 0.12 -0.68 16.87
C TYR A 153 -0.30 0.75 16.54
N GLY A 154 -1.35 0.87 15.72
CA GLY A 154 -1.90 2.13 15.25
C GLY A 154 -3.37 2.29 15.62
N THR A 155 -3.78 3.54 15.86
CA THR A 155 -5.16 3.90 16.21
C THR A 155 -5.60 5.12 15.43
N SER A 156 -6.82 5.06 14.86
CA SER A 156 -7.43 6.19 14.17
C SER A 156 -8.93 6.26 14.44
N GLU A 157 -9.49 7.46 14.31
CA GLU A 157 -10.90 7.76 14.58
C GLU A 157 -11.54 8.35 13.32
N ALA A 158 -12.42 7.59 12.68
CA ALA A 158 -13.19 8.07 11.52
C ALA A 158 -14.42 8.87 12.00
N LYS A 159 -14.54 10.12 11.57
CA LYS A 159 -15.65 11.01 11.94
C LYS A 159 -16.77 10.93 10.90
N THR A 160 -17.65 9.93 11.07
CA THR A 160 -18.79 9.71 10.16
C THR A 160 -20.01 10.51 10.58
N THR A 161 -20.97 10.70 9.66
CA THR A 161 -22.25 11.38 9.95
C THR A 161 -23.12 10.69 11.01
N TYR A 162 -22.81 9.44 11.38
CA TYR A 162 -23.54 8.67 12.39
C TYR A 162 -22.80 8.64 13.75
N GLY A 163 -21.64 9.28 13.85
CA GLY A 163 -20.76 9.27 15.00
C GLY A 163 -19.34 8.78 14.67
N VAL A 164 -18.52 8.61 15.71
CA VAL A 164 -17.13 8.16 15.59
C VAL A 164 -17.06 6.64 15.40
N ILE A 165 -16.18 6.17 14.51
CA ILE A 165 -15.76 4.77 14.42
C ILE A 165 -14.28 4.69 14.76
N GLY A 166 -13.96 4.03 15.87
CA GLY A 166 -12.58 3.75 16.27
C GLY A 166 -12.00 2.56 15.52
N ILE A 167 -10.79 2.71 14.99
CA ILE A 167 -10.04 1.69 14.27
C ILE A 167 -8.76 1.39 15.07
N LYS A 168 -8.48 0.10 15.28
CA LYS A 168 -7.26 -0.40 15.93
C LYS A 168 -6.58 -1.42 15.02
N VAL A 169 -5.30 -1.21 14.74
CA VAL A 169 -4.50 -2.05 13.85
C VAL A 169 -3.30 -2.59 14.61
N TRP A 170 -3.03 -3.89 14.49
CA TRP A 170 -1.78 -4.53 14.92
C TRP A 170 -1.11 -5.14 13.68
N VAL A 171 0.16 -4.80 13.42
CA VAL A 171 0.95 -5.40 12.33
C VAL A 171 2.14 -6.12 12.93
N PHE A 172 2.24 -7.44 12.71
CA PHE A 172 3.39 -8.24 13.10
C PHE A 172 4.41 -8.27 11.95
N LYS A 173 5.58 -7.69 12.20
CA LYS A 173 6.65 -7.51 11.20
C LYS A 173 7.66 -8.65 11.26
N GLY A 174 7.87 -9.22 12.44
CA GLY A 174 8.68 -10.41 12.69
C GLY A 174 9.05 -10.54 14.15
N GLU A 175 9.90 -11.52 14.49
CA GLU A 175 10.52 -11.57 15.82
C GLU A 175 11.88 -10.87 15.78
N ILE A 176 12.16 -10.02 16.76
CA ILE A 176 13.49 -9.45 16.94
C ILE A 176 14.37 -10.48 17.65
N LEU A 177 15.19 -11.18 16.87
CA LEU A 177 16.39 -11.84 17.42
C LEU A 177 17.25 -10.81 18.15
N SER A 178 17.91 -11.23 19.22
CA SER A 178 18.37 -10.35 20.28
C SER A 178 19.34 -9.28 19.75
N ARG A 179 19.00 -7.99 19.91
CA ARG A 179 19.86 -6.88 19.47
C ARG A 179 21.25 -6.88 20.14
N SER A 180 21.41 -7.59 21.25
CA SER A 180 22.68 -7.90 21.90
C SER A 180 23.64 -8.72 21.03
N GLU A 181 23.14 -9.65 20.21
CA GLU A 181 23.96 -10.54 19.38
C GLU A 181 24.40 -9.82 18.08
N ALA A 182 23.50 -9.02 17.50
CA ALA A 182 23.80 -8.21 16.30
C ALA A 182 24.82 -7.07 16.51
N LEU A 183 25.22 -6.79 17.75
CA LEU A 183 26.30 -5.86 18.10
C LEU A 183 27.62 -6.57 18.46
N LEU A 184 27.63 -7.91 18.48
CA LEU A 184 28.79 -8.75 18.80
C LEU A 184 29.31 -9.54 17.59
N ALA A 185 28.57 -9.58 16.48
CA ALA A 185 29.06 -10.12 15.22
C ALA A 185 30.16 -9.21 14.63
N PRO A 186 31.40 -9.68 14.45
CA PRO A 186 32.39 -8.94 13.66
C PRO A 186 31.90 -8.83 12.21
N PRO A 187 32.23 -7.74 11.48
CA PRO A 187 32.01 -7.72 10.03
C PRO A 187 32.90 -8.79 9.39
N GLU A 188 32.28 -9.78 8.73
CA GLU A 188 33.01 -10.76 7.94
C GLU A 188 33.82 -10.03 6.85
N PRO A 189 35.12 -10.32 6.68
CA PRO A 189 35.95 -9.63 5.71
C PRO A 189 35.49 -10.00 4.29
N ALA A 190 34.95 -9.02 3.56
CA ALA A 190 34.60 -9.19 2.17
C ALA A 190 35.84 -9.56 1.35
N VAL A 191 35.87 -10.80 0.84
CA VAL A 191 36.95 -11.29 -0.03
C VAL A 191 36.84 -10.62 -1.40
N ASP A 192 37.83 -9.79 -1.72
CA ASP A 192 37.90 -8.98 -2.96
C ASP A 192 38.27 -9.86 -4.16
N ASP A 193 37.29 -10.59 -4.71
CA ASP A 193 37.47 -11.38 -5.93
C ASP A 193 37.38 -10.51 -7.18
N GLN A 194 38.45 -9.75 -7.46
CA GLN A 194 38.76 -9.29 -8.83
C GLN A 194 40.19 -8.76 -9.06
N ARG A 195 41.12 -9.64 -9.48
CA ARG A 195 42.33 -9.23 -10.24
C ARG A 195 42.90 -10.31 -11.19
N LYS A 196 42.37 -10.31 -12.42
CA LYS A 196 42.95 -10.90 -13.65
C LYS A 196 44.24 -10.16 -14.09
N PRO A 197 44.98 -10.58 -15.16
CA PRO A 197 45.28 -11.93 -15.66
C PRO A 197 46.76 -12.13 -16.11
N ARG A 198 47.19 -13.37 -16.46
CA ARG A 198 48.26 -13.73 -17.44
C ARG A 198 48.21 -15.27 -17.65
N ARG A 199 48.06 -15.83 -18.87
CA ARG A 199 48.91 -15.86 -20.10
C ARG A 199 49.77 -17.15 -20.15
N SER A 200 49.33 -18.14 -20.94
CA SER A 200 49.99 -19.45 -21.16
C SER A 200 51.30 -19.35 -21.96
N PRO A 201 52.17 -20.37 -21.88
CA PRO A 201 52.40 -21.26 -23.04
C PRO A 201 52.70 -22.75 -22.70
N GLY A 202 52.61 -23.66 -23.69
CA GLY A 202 53.24 -25.01 -23.63
C GLY A 202 52.35 -26.23 -23.98
N LYS A 203 52.76 -27.01 -25.00
CA LYS A 203 52.31 -28.37 -25.45
C LYS A 203 53.58 -29.10 -26.00
N PRO A 204 53.61 -30.28 -26.69
CA PRO A 204 52.58 -31.24 -27.16
C PRO A 204 52.29 -32.29 -26.06
N ARG A 205 52.01 -33.61 -26.20
CA ARG A 205 51.79 -34.65 -27.26
C ARG A 205 50.76 -35.64 -26.62
N THR A 206 50.00 -36.58 -27.23
CA THR A 206 49.90 -37.36 -28.48
C THR A 206 48.49 -37.20 -29.09
N GLU A 207 48.24 -37.19 -30.40
CA GLU A 207 48.37 -38.21 -31.49
C GLU A 207 47.19 -39.20 -31.59
N GLY A 208 46.69 -39.36 -32.83
CA GLY A 208 45.40 -39.96 -33.18
C GLY A 208 44.77 -39.27 -34.41
N GLU A 209 44.97 -39.84 -35.59
CA GLU A 209 44.58 -39.29 -36.92
C GLU A 209 43.12 -39.65 -37.28
N GLY A 210 42.46 -39.07 -38.30
CA GLY A 210 42.94 -38.15 -39.35
C GLY A 210 41.80 -37.46 -40.14
N GLU A 211 42.08 -37.13 -41.41
CA GLU A 211 41.30 -36.27 -42.33
C GLU A 211 40.00 -36.95 -42.89
N THR A 212 39.08 -36.33 -43.66
CA THR A 212 39.12 -35.13 -44.54
C THR A 212 37.73 -34.45 -44.68
N LYS A 213 37.67 -33.29 -45.35
CA LYS A 213 36.47 -32.64 -45.96
C LYS A 213 36.61 -32.66 -47.50
N PRO A 214 35.64 -32.19 -48.35
CA PRO A 214 34.23 -31.81 -48.15
C PRO A 214 33.26 -32.59 -49.10
N GLY A 215 31.97 -32.23 -49.18
CA GLY A 215 31.11 -32.66 -50.31
C GLY A 215 29.61 -32.38 -50.16
N ALA A 216 28.95 -31.89 -51.22
CA ALA A 216 27.55 -31.47 -51.21
C ALA A 216 26.57 -32.48 -51.85
N ARG A 217 25.26 -32.17 -51.76
CA ARG A 217 24.09 -32.79 -52.44
C ARG A 217 23.57 -34.12 -51.85
N ARG A 218 22.32 -34.10 -51.33
CA ARG A 218 21.11 -34.43 -52.14
C ARG A 218 19.80 -34.05 -51.43
N ALA A 219 18.77 -33.79 -52.23
CA ALA A 219 17.35 -33.60 -51.89
C ALA A 219 16.54 -33.85 -53.19
N PRO A 220 15.19 -33.77 -53.21
CA PRO A 220 14.19 -34.25 -52.26
C PRO A 220 13.18 -35.23 -52.94
N ALA A 221 12.17 -35.70 -52.19
CA ALA A 221 10.93 -36.28 -52.72
C ALA A 221 9.81 -36.14 -51.66
N LYS A 222 8.53 -35.94 -51.98
CA LYS A 222 7.86 -35.68 -53.28
C LYS A 222 6.56 -34.89 -53.00
N ARG A 223 6.24 -33.83 -53.77
CA ARG A 223 4.93 -33.16 -53.73
C ARG A 223 4.63 -32.47 -55.07
N THR A 224 3.54 -32.88 -55.71
CA THR A 224 2.91 -32.36 -56.94
C THR A 224 1.52 -33.01 -57.00
N GLU A 225 0.40 -32.40 -57.40
CA GLU A 225 0.02 -30.97 -57.49
C GLU A 225 -1.51 -30.91 -57.12
N GLU A 226 -2.47 -30.06 -57.55
CA GLU A 226 -2.66 -28.93 -58.49
C GLU A 226 -3.34 -27.75 -57.72
N VAL A 227 -3.55 -26.49 -58.15
CA VAL A 227 -3.90 -25.83 -59.44
C VAL A 227 -5.41 -26.03 -59.81
N LYS A 228 -6.26 -25.01 -60.00
CA LYS A 228 -6.23 -23.55 -59.74
C LYS A 228 -7.68 -23.06 -59.37
N PRO A 229 -7.96 -21.76 -59.08
CA PRO A 229 -9.19 -21.32 -58.39
C PRO A 229 -10.28 -20.74 -59.31
N GLU A 230 -11.48 -20.47 -58.75
CA GLU A 230 -12.24 -19.26 -59.11
C GLU A 230 -13.20 -18.73 -58.01
N VAL A 231 -13.99 -17.71 -58.38
CA VAL A 231 -14.70 -16.65 -57.63
C VAL A 231 -15.67 -17.01 -56.48
N ALA A 232 -15.98 -15.99 -55.68
CA ALA A 232 -17.32 -15.61 -55.15
C ALA A 232 -17.66 -15.81 -53.65
N ALA A 233 -17.80 -14.66 -52.98
CA ALA A 233 -18.80 -14.28 -51.96
C ALA A 233 -19.41 -15.36 -51.02
N ALA A 234 -19.05 -15.29 -49.73
CA ALA A 234 -19.75 -15.99 -48.65
C ALA A 234 -20.23 -15.03 -47.53
N ALA A 235 -21.53 -14.74 -47.56
CA ALA A 235 -22.35 -14.22 -46.46
C ALA A 235 -23.65 -15.05 -46.43
N PRO A 236 -24.46 -15.11 -45.34
CA PRO A 236 -24.45 -14.22 -44.18
C PRO A 236 -24.54 -14.91 -42.79
N LYS A 237 -24.37 -14.12 -41.72
CA LYS A 237 -25.10 -14.31 -40.44
C LYS A 237 -25.57 -12.94 -39.92
N ALA A 238 -26.88 -12.78 -39.73
CA ALA A 238 -27.50 -11.53 -39.33
C ALA A 238 -27.78 -11.47 -37.81
N PRO A 239 -27.55 -10.34 -37.13
CA PRO A 239 -27.84 -10.18 -35.70
C PRO A 239 -29.22 -9.53 -35.41
N ALA A 240 -29.81 -9.95 -34.29
CA ALA A 240 -30.78 -9.25 -33.43
C ALA A 240 -31.97 -8.48 -34.07
N LYS A 241 -33.18 -9.03 -33.94
CA LYS A 241 -34.45 -8.34 -34.26
C LYS A 241 -34.81 -7.34 -33.14
N ARG A 242 -34.98 -6.06 -33.51
CA ARG A 242 -35.25 -4.92 -32.60
C ARG A 242 -36.73 -4.88 -32.19
N VAL A 243 -37.06 -5.26 -30.95
CA VAL A 243 -38.41 -5.08 -30.38
C VAL A 243 -38.67 -3.59 -30.11
N ARG A 244 -39.83 -3.06 -30.56
CA ARG A 244 -40.25 -1.68 -30.28
C ARG A 244 -41.32 -1.64 -29.20
N LYS A 245 -41.06 -0.80 -28.20
CA LYS A 245 -41.96 -0.25 -27.17
C LYS A 245 -43.36 0.06 -27.71
N ALA A 246 -44.39 -0.50 -27.08
CA ALA A 246 -45.76 0.02 -27.15
C ALA A 246 -45.93 1.18 -26.13
N PRO A 247 -46.72 2.23 -26.44
CA PRO A 247 -47.01 3.30 -25.50
C PRO A 247 -48.13 2.92 -24.53
N ALA A 248 -48.07 3.44 -23.30
CA ALA A 248 -49.16 3.41 -22.35
C ALA A 248 -49.86 4.79 -22.26
N LYS A 249 -51.17 4.75 -22.04
CA LYS A 249 -52.05 5.81 -21.53
C LYS A 249 -52.80 5.14 -20.37
N VAL A 250 -52.88 5.59 -19.10
CA VAL A 250 -53.10 6.94 -18.51
C VAL A 250 -54.20 7.74 -19.22
N GLU A 251 -55.20 8.28 -18.53
CA GLU A 251 -55.19 8.76 -17.14
C GLU A 251 -56.26 8.13 -16.21
N GLY A 252 -56.11 8.41 -14.91
CA GLY A 252 -57.13 8.41 -13.86
C GLY A 252 -56.88 9.64 -12.97
N VAL A 253 -57.50 9.72 -11.76
CA VAL A 253 -57.55 10.91 -10.87
C VAL A 253 -58.61 11.93 -11.36
N ASP A 254 -59.65 12.30 -10.60
CA ASP A 254 -60.07 11.93 -9.23
C ASP A 254 -61.64 11.84 -9.16
N SER A 255 -62.45 12.05 -8.10
CA SER A 255 -62.27 12.72 -6.79
C SER A 255 -63.27 12.20 -5.70
N ALA A 256 -63.56 13.02 -4.69
CA ALA A 256 -64.55 12.85 -3.62
C ALA A 256 -66.02 12.71 -4.15
N ALA A 257 -67.04 12.33 -3.36
CA ALA A 257 -67.21 12.50 -1.91
C ALA A 257 -68.08 11.39 -1.24
N LYS A 258 -68.68 11.72 -0.09
CA LYS A 258 -69.24 10.81 0.93
C LYS A 258 -70.67 11.25 1.32
N GLU A 259 -71.43 10.34 1.94
CA GLU A 259 -72.66 10.57 2.73
C GLU A 259 -73.98 10.98 2.02
N GLY A 260 -75.06 10.27 2.36
CA GLY A 260 -76.36 10.90 2.65
C GLY A 260 -77.60 10.44 1.87
N LYS A 261 -78.43 9.58 2.52
CA LYS A 261 -79.84 9.25 2.18
C LYS A 261 -80.07 8.53 0.82
N GLU A 262 -81.24 7.92 0.57
CA GLU A 262 -82.44 7.73 1.41
C GLU A 262 -82.85 6.25 1.47
#